data_AF-A0A1V5J8T1-F1
#
_entry.id   AF-A0A1V5J8T1-F1
#
_cell.length_a   1.000
_cell.length_b   1.000
_cell.length_c   1.000
_cell.angle_alpha   90.00
_cell.angle_beta   90.00
_cell.angle_gamma   90.00
#
_symmetry.space_group_name_H-M   'P 1'
#
loop_
_entity.id
_entity.type
_entity.pdbx_description
1 polymer ?
#
loop_
_entity_poly.entity_id
_entity_poly.type
_entity_poly.pdbx_seq_one_letter_code
_entity_poly.pdbx_strand_id
1 'polypeptide(L)' 'MRINDPREILADKLTKAGIDVQKAFFIVIDVGRNLVDKEYLIDLGLKGEKLNRAENVIKDYYWENNVFD' A
#
# COMPACT_ATOMS: atom_id res chain seq x y z
N MET A 1 -5.62 23.85 -7.30
CA MET A 1 -4.96 22.58 -7.66
C MET A 1 -5.00 21.71 -6.40
N ARG A 2 -5.74 20.60 -6.37
CA ARG A 2 -5.63 19.68 -5.22
C ARG A 2 -4.26 19.02 -5.32
N ILE A 3 -3.39 19.28 -4.35
CA ILE A 3 -2.22 18.46 -4.13
C ILE A 3 -2.80 17.15 -3.59
N ASN A 4 -2.94 16.13 -4.44
CA ASN A 4 -3.36 14.82 -3.99
C ASN A 4 -2.16 14.21 -3.25
N ASP A 5 -2.30 14.03 -1.94
CA ASP A 5 -1.28 13.35 -1.15
C ASP A 5 -1.04 11.95 -1.75
N PRO A 6 0.20 11.55 -2.10
CA PRO A 6 0.49 10.22 -2.63
C PRO A 6 -0.10 9.09 -1.77
N ARG A 7 -0.22 9.32 -0.47
CA ARG A 7 -0.84 8.39 0.49
C ARG A 7 -2.33 8.22 0.26
N GLU A 8 -3.05 9.27 -0.11
CA GLU A 8 -4.47 9.19 -0.47
C GLU A 8 -4.67 8.38 -1.75
N ILE A 9 -3.78 8.56 -2.73
CA ILE A 9 -3.78 7.79 -3.98
C ILE A 9 -3.53 6.30 -3.69
N LEU A 10 -2.55 6.00 -2.83
CA LEU A 10 -2.27 4.62 -2.42
C LEU A 10 -3.45 3.98 -1.68
N ALA A 11 -4.08 4.72 -0.74
CA ALA A 11 -5.25 4.24 -0.02
C ALA A 11 -6.40 3.86 -0.96
N ASP A 12 -6.66 4.69 -1.97
CA ASP A 12 -7.67 4.43 -3.00
C ASP A 12 -7.30 3.21 -3.87
N LYS A 13 -6.03 3.10 -4.34
CA LYS A 13 -5.54 1.93 -5.09
C LYS A 13 -5.71 0.63 -4.29
N LEU A 14 -5.37 0.62 -3.01
CA LEU A 14 -5.52 -0.55 -2.12
C LEU A 14 -7.00 -0.91 -1.91
N THR A 15 -7.86 0.08 -1.67
CA THR A 15 -9.29 -0.15 -1.47
C THR A 15 -9.93 -0.74 -2.73
N LYS A 16 -9.59 -0.21 -3.92
CA LYS A 16 -10.02 -0.75 -5.23
C LYS A 16 -9.50 -2.16 -5.49
N ALA A 17 -8.35 -2.53 -4.93
CA ALA A 17 -7.82 -3.89 -4.98
C ALA A 17 -8.57 -4.89 -4.08
N GLY A 18 -9.51 -4.43 -3.26
CA GLY A 18 -10.31 -5.25 -2.34
C GLY A 18 -9.69 -5.40 -0.94
N ILE A 19 -8.75 -4.51 -0.59
CA ILE A 19 -8.21 -4.37 0.77
C ILE A 19 -9.21 -3.56 1.60
N ASP A 20 -9.43 -4.02 2.83
CA ASP A 20 -10.29 -3.33 3.78
C ASP A 20 -9.74 -1.93 4.09
N VAL A 21 -10.63 -0.95 4.28
CA VAL A 21 -10.27 0.46 4.49
C VAL A 21 -9.36 0.65 5.70
N GLN A 22 -9.56 -0.08 6.80
CA GLN A 22 -8.70 0.05 7.97
C GLN A 22 -7.30 -0.50 7.69
N LYS A 23 -7.19 -1.63 6.98
CA LYS A 23 -5.90 -2.19 6.58
C LYS A 23 -5.17 -1.29 5.59
N ALA A 24 -5.89 -0.72 4.62
CA ALA A 24 -5.33 0.24 3.68
C ALA A 24 -4.75 1.45 4.40
N PHE A 25 -5.44 1.94 5.44
CA PHE A 25 -4.95 3.05 6.27
C PHE A 25 -3.64 2.72 6.99
N PHE A 26 -3.52 1.54 7.61
CA PHE A 26 -2.27 1.11 8.26
C PHE A 26 -1.11 0.98 7.26
N ILE A 27 -1.36 0.31 6.12
CA ILE A 27 -0.38 0.16 5.05
C ILE A 27 0.14 1.52 4.60
N VAL A 28 -0.74 2.49 4.40
CA VAL A 28 -0.39 3.82 3.89
C VAL A 28 0.48 4.62 4.89
N ILE A 29 0.24 4.48 6.19
CA ILE A 29 1.08 5.10 7.23
C ILE A 29 2.48 4.51 7.21
N ASP A 30 2.57 3.17 7.11
CA ASP A 30 3.83 2.45 7.25
C ASP A 30 4.66 2.43 5.95
N VAL A 31 3.99 2.54 4.78
CA VAL A 31 4.66 2.70 3.49
C VAL A 31 5.52 3.97 3.46
N GLY A 32 5.04 5.06 4.06
CA GLY A 32 5.79 6.32 4.13
C GLY A 32 7.11 6.22 4.91
N ARG A 33 7.31 5.10 5.61
CA ARG A 33 8.52 4.79 6.39
C ARG A 33 9.32 3.62 5.79
N ASN A 34 8.92 3.10 4.63
CA ASN A 34 9.50 1.92 4.00
C ASN A 34 9.46 0.66 4.90
N LEU A 35 8.38 0.49 5.65
CA LEU A 35 8.20 -0.62 6.62
C LEU A 35 7.27 -1.72 6.11
N VAL A 36 6.72 -1.58 4.91
CA VAL A 36 5.74 -2.52 4.37
C VAL A 36 6.41 -3.49 3.42
N ASP A 37 6.62 -4.71 3.90
CA ASP A 37 7.07 -5.86 3.14
C ASP A 37 5.98 -6.95 3.09
N LYS A 38 6.33 -8.12 2.53
CA LYS A 38 5.40 -9.23 2.42
C LYS A 38 4.97 -9.80 3.77
N GLU A 39 5.87 -9.87 4.74
CA GLU A 39 5.57 -10.42 6.06
C GLU A 39 4.57 -9.54 6.80
N TYR A 40 4.77 -8.23 6.76
CA TYR A 40 3.82 -7.24 7.27
C TYR A 40 2.40 -7.43 6.69
N LEU A 41 2.29 -7.66 5.38
CA LEU A 41 0.99 -7.87 4.73
C LEU A 41 0.33 -9.18 5.17
N ILE A 42 1.12 -10.23 5.39
CA ILE A 42 0.65 -11.51 5.92
C ILE A 42 0.15 -11.34 7.36
N ASP A 43 0.88 -10.60 8.20
CA ASP A 43 0.51 -10.30 9.59
C ASP A 43 -0.78 -9.47 9.69
N LEU A 44 -1.02 -8.59 8.71
CA LEU A 44 -2.32 -7.92 8.53
C LEU A 44 -3.45 -8.86 8.09
N GLY A 45 -3.17 -10.14 7.88
CA GLY A 45 -4.13 -11.17 7.49
C GLY A 45 -4.42 -11.23 5.98
N LEU A 46 -3.58 -10.62 5.14
CA LEU A 46 -3.71 -10.75 3.69
C LEU A 46 -3.15 -12.09 3.21
N LYS A 47 -3.87 -12.74 2.30
CA LYS A 47 -3.49 -14.04 1.74
C LYS A 47 -3.99 -14.21 0.31
N GLY A 48 -3.34 -15.13 -0.42
CA GLY A 48 -3.71 -15.48 -1.78
C GLY A 48 -3.75 -14.27 -2.71
N GLU A 49 -4.83 -14.13 -3.47
CA GLU A 49 -4.96 -13.06 -4.47
C GLU A 49 -4.93 -11.65 -3.86
N LYS A 50 -5.47 -11.46 -2.64
CA LYS A 50 -5.43 -10.16 -1.96
C LYS A 50 -4.02 -9.76 -1.58
N LEU A 51 -3.19 -10.71 -1.14
CA LEU A 51 -1.78 -10.47 -0.85
C LEU A 51 -1.04 -10.03 -2.12
N ASN A 52 -1.20 -10.79 -3.21
CA ASN A 52 -0.55 -10.47 -4.49
C ASN A 52 -0.94 -9.09 -5.02
N ARG A 53 -2.22 -8.73 -4.93
CA ARG A 53 -2.69 -7.40 -5.37
C ARG A 53 -2.13 -6.28 -4.49
N ALA A 54 -2.09 -6.47 -3.16
CA ALA A 54 -1.49 -5.50 -2.27
C ALA A 54 0.01 -5.30 -2.55
N GLU A 55 0.77 -6.40 -2.69
CA GLU A 55 2.19 -6.36 -3.02
C GLU A 55 2.45 -5.58 -4.31
N ASN A 56 1.66 -5.81 -5.37
CA ASN A 56 1.81 -5.08 -6.63
C ASN A 56 1.54 -3.58 -6.46
N VAL A 57 0.43 -3.22 -5.80
CA VAL A 57 0.07 -1.81 -5.57
C VAL A 57 1.15 -1.08 -4.75
N ILE A 58 1.73 -1.74 -3.74
CA ILE A 58 2.78 -1.16 -2.89
C ILE A 58 4.10 -1.04 -3.65
N LYS A 59 4.48 -2.04 -4.45
CA LYS A 59 5.67 -1.96 -5.30
C LYS A 59 5.58 -0.83 -6.32
N ASP A 60 4.43 -0.69 -6.97
CA ASP A 60 4.18 0.42 -7.90
C ASP A 60 4.34 1.76 -7.19
N TYR A 61 3.83 1.89 -5.96
CA TYR A 61 4.00 3.10 -5.16
C TYR A 61 5.46 3.41 -4.83
N TYR A 62 6.24 2.41 -4.38
CA TYR A 62 7.67 2.60 -4.08
C TYR A 62 8.48 2.98 -5.33
N TRP A 63 8.11 2.42 -6.49
CA TRP A 63 8.72 2.74 -7.78
C TRP A 63 8.37 4.16 -8.26
N GLU A 64 7.10 4.57 -8.18
CA GLU A 64 6.63 5.89 -8.60
C GLU A 64 7.20 7.02 -7.72
N ASN A 65 7.49 6.75 -6.45
CA ASN A 65 7.89 7.77 -5.46
C ASN A 65 9.38 7.72 -5.08
N ASN A 66 10.21 6.96 -5.80
CA ASN A 66 11.68 6.85 -5.62
C ASN A 66 12.12 6.91 -4.14
N VAL A 67 11.82 5.86 -3.37
CA VAL A 67 12.45 5.63 -2.05
C VAL A 67 13.85 4.97 -2.23
N PHE A 68 14.40 5.00 -3.44
CA PHE A 68 15.72 4.48 -3.79
C PHE A 68 16.51 5.52 -4.62
N ASP A 69 16.75 6.69 -4.05
CA ASP A 69 17.92 7.54 -4.35
C ASP A 69 18.24 8.42 -3.12
#